data_AF-A0A147JRA6-F1
#
_entry.id   AF-A0A147JRA6-F1
#
_cell.length_a   1.000
_cell.length_b   1.000
_cell.length_c   1.000
_cell.angle_alpha   90.00
_cell.angle_beta   90.00
_cell.angle_gamma   90.00
#
_symmetry.space_group_name_H-M   'P 1'
#
loop_
_entity.id
_entity.type
_entity.pdbx_description
1 polymer ?
#
loop_
_entity_poly.entity_id
_entity_poly.type
_entity_poly.pdbx_seq_one_letter_code
_entity_poly.pdbx_strand_id
1 'polypeptide(L)'
;MKVEIIEKTENQLFKRTEVKFKADHAGEPTPKRLDVRAQLASQLGVAAELIVIEKLASTHGRQMASGIARTYSSREQLEGLEPKFLLQRGMPKEAKPEKPKEEMKAKPEKPEEKVEKPKEKPKEEKVETKEKPSEADDGGKEG
;
A
#
# COMPACT_ATOMS: atom_id res chain seq x y z
N MET A 1 9.09 14.37 0.19
CA MET A 1 8.97 13.15 -0.65
C MET A 1 9.87 13.23 -1.89
N LYS A 2 10.55 12.13 -2.27
CA LYS A 2 11.32 11.98 -3.52
C LYS A 2 10.75 10.82 -4.35
N VAL A 3 10.51 11.04 -5.65
CA VAL A 3 10.07 9.99 -6.58
C VAL A 3 11.22 9.63 -7.52
N GLU A 4 11.48 8.35 -7.70
CA GLU A 4 12.51 7.82 -8.60
C GLU A 4 11.86 6.87 -9.61
N ILE A 5 12.14 7.09 -10.90
CA ILE A 5 11.67 6.20 -11.97
C ILE A 5 12.69 5.07 -12.12
N ILE A 6 12.23 3.84 -11.97
CA ILE A 6 13.06 2.62 -12.04
C ILE A 6 13.11 2.13 -13.48
N GLU A 7 11.97 2.11 -14.15
CA GLU A 7 11.80 1.50 -15.45
C GLU A 7 10.72 2.23 -16.24
N LYS A 8 10.97 2.40 -17.54
CA LYS A 8 10.04 2.99 -18.49
C LYS A 8 9.90 2.03 -19.67
N THR A 9 8.70 1.53 -19.89
CA THR A 9 8.38 0.57 -20.95
C THR A 9 7.33 1.18 -21.85
N GLU A 10 7.65 1.36 -23.12
CA GLU A 10 6.71 1.88 -24.11
C GLU A 10 5.95 0.73 -24.78
N ASN A 11 4.62 0.79 -24.76
CA ASN A 11 3.75 -0.20 -25.39
C ASN A 11 3.06 0.42 -26.60
N GLN A 12 3.55 0.08 -27.80
CA GLN A 12 3.05 0.61 -29.06
C GLN A 12 1.61 0.18 -29.39
N LEU A 13 1.19 -1.01 -28.96
CA LEU A 13 -0.16 -1.54 -29.23
C LEU A 13 -1.24 -0.70 -28.55
N PHE A 14 -0.99 -0.33 -27.30
CA PHE A 14 -1.92 0.48 -26.50
C PHE A 14 -1.55 1.97 -26.47
N LYS A 15 -0.49 2.36 -27.19
CA LYS A 15 0.08 3.72 -27.20
C LYS A 15 0.22 4.31 -25.79
N ARG A 16 0.64 3.46 -24.85
CA ARG A 16 0.82 3.83 -23.44
C ARG A 16 2.25 3.59 -23.01
N THR A 17 2.73 4.39 -22.09
CA THR A 17 4.02 4.12 -21.43
C THR A 17 3.77 3.68 -20.00
N GLU A 18 4.29 2.51 -19.66
CA GLU A 18 4.28 1.98 -18.30
C GLU A 18 5.55 2.44 -17.59
N VAL A 19 5.36 3.05 -16.43
CA VAL A 19 6.43 3.64 -15.63
C VAL A 19 6.40 2.99 -14.25
N LYS A 20 7.45 2.23 -13.93
CA LYS A 20 7.66 1.71 -12.58
C LYS A 20 8.44 2.75 -11.78
N PHE A 21 7.92 3.12 -10.62
CA PHE A 21 8.54 4.14 -9.77
C PHE A 21 8.62 3.69 -8.31
N LYS A 22 9.60 4.28 -7.63
CA LYS A 22 9.78 4.25 -6.17
C LYS A 22 9.58 5.66 -5.62
N ALA A 23 9.12 5.73 -4.39
CA ALA A 23 8.63 6.93 -3.76
C ALA A 23 9.13 6.93 -2.30
N ASP A 24 10.25 7.61 -2.08
CA ASP A 24 10.88 7.75 -0.77
C ASP A 24 10.24 8.91 -0.02
N HIS A 25 9.68 8.60 1.14
CA HIS A 25 8.94 9.54 1.98
C HIS A 25 9.46 9.49 3.41
N ALA A 26 10.79 9.53 3.56
CA ALA A 26 11.43 9.58 4.87
C ALA A 26 11.00 10.83 5.65
N GLY A 27 10.52 10.64 6.87
CA GLY A 27 9.97 11.68 7.75
C GLY A 27 8.55 12.13 7.42
N GLU A 28 7.96 11.61 6.34
CA GLU A 28 6.65 12.01 5.85
C GLU A 28 5.63 10.86 5.94
N PRO A 29 4.33 11.16 5.99
CA PRO A 29 3.30 10.13 5.93
C PRO A 29 3.32 9.39 4.59
N THR A 30 2.64 8.24 4.55
CA THR A 30 2.42 7.48 3.32
C THR A 30 1.93 8.39 2.20
N PRO A 31 2.62 8.40 1.04
CA PRO A 31 2.38 9.39 0.02
C PRO A 31 0.99 9.25 -0.60
N LYS A 32 0.33 10.38 -0.83
CA LYS A 32 -0.95 10.38 -1.51
C LYS A 32 -0.74 10.22 -3.00
N ARG A 33 -1.71 9.58 -3.66
CA ARG A 33 -1.67 9.37 -5.12
C ARG A 33 -1.61 10.67 -5.91
N LEU A 34 -2.29 11.73 -5.43
CA LEU A 34 -2.29 13.04 -6.08
C LEU A 34 -0.88 13.66 -6.08
N ASP A 35 -0.16 13.57 -4.96
CA ASP A 35 1.18 14.12 -4.81
C ASP A 35 2.18 13.37 -5.69
N VAL A 36 2.13 12.03 -5.66
CA VAL A 36 2.94 11.18 -6.53
C VAL A 36 2.71 11.50 -8.01
N ARG A 37 1.45 11.71 -8.40
CA ARG A 37 1.08 12.02 -9.78
C ARG A 37 1.62 13.37 -10.22
N ALA A 38 1.57 14.39 -9.36
CA ALA A 38 2.14 15.71 -9.65
C ALA A 38 3.66 15.67 -9.81
N GLN A 39 4.34 14.87 -8.98
CA GLN A 39 5.79 14.64 -9.08
C GLN A 39 6.14 13.90 -10.38
N LEU A 40 5.41 12.83 -10.73
CA LEU A 40 5.60 12.10 -11.98
C LEU A 40 5.33 12.97 -13.21
N ALA A 41 4.29 13.83 -13.17
CA ALA A 41 3.99 14.79 -14.23
C ALA A 41 5.15 15.75 -14.48
N SER A 42 5.73 16.28 -13.40
CA SER A 42 6.87 17.20 -13.46
C SER A 42 8.13 16.50 -14.00
N GLN A 43 8.37 15.24 -13.62
CA GLN A 43 9.52 14.46 -14.07
C GLN A 43 9.42 14.01 -15.53
N LEU A 44 8.22 13.63 -15.98
CA LEU A 44 7.98 13.13 -17.33
C LEU A 44 7.66 14.24 -18.34
N GLY A 45 7.36 15.46 -17.88
CA GLY A 45 6.94 16.57 -18.74
C GLY A 45 5.54 16.36 -19.33
N VAL A 46 4.70 15.58 -18.67
CA VAL A 46 3.35 15.20 -19.13
C VAL A 46 2.32 15.78 -18.17
N ALA A 47 1.16 16.21 -18.68
CA ALA A 47 0.07 16.70 -17.84
C ALA A 47 -0.39 15.61 -16.84
N ALA A 48 -0.62 16.01 -15.58
CA ALA A 48 -1.05 15.10 -14.51
C ALA A 48 -2.38 14.37 -14.80
N GLU A 49 -3.19 14.88 -15.73
CA GLU A 49 -4.45 14.28 -16.16
C GLU A 49 -4.26 13.08 -17.08
N LEU A 50 -3.13 13.02 -17.79
CA LEU A 50 -2.76 11.93 -18.70
C LEU A 50 -2.00 10.80 -17.99
N ILE A 51 -1.80 10.93 -16.68
CA ILE A 51 -1.09 9.96 -15.84
C ILE A 51 -2.09 9.27 -14.91
N VAL A 52 -2.12 7.94 -15.01
CA VAL A 52 -2.95 7.08 -14.16
C VAL A 52 -2.05 6.19 -13.31
N ILE A 53 -2.25 6.23 -11.99
CA ILE A 53 -1.55 5.33 -11.07
C ILE A 53 -2.40 4.08 -10.88
N GLU A 54 -1.93 2.95 -11.43
CA GLU A 54 -2.57 1.66 -11.26
C GLU A 54 -2.41 1.18 -9.81
N LYS A 55 -1.15 0.98 -9.40
CA LYS A 55 -0.80 0.47 -8.07
C LYS A 55 0.14 1.45 -7.37
N LEU A 56 -0.14 1.67 -6.09
CA LEU A 56 0.74 2.37 -5.15
C LEU A 56 0.66 1.59 -3.85
N ALA A 57 1.77 0.97 -3.46
CA ALA A 57 1.90 0.18 -2.26
C ALA A 57 3.08 0.73 -1.44
N SER A 58 2.81 1.06 -0.18
CA SER A 58 3.87 1.39 0.78
C SER A 58 4.36 0.14 1.48
N THR A 59 5.66 0.06 1.71
CA THR A 59 6.26 -1.06 2.44
C THR A 59 6.21 -0.76 3.93
N HIS A 60 5.55 -1.60 4.73
CA HIS A 60 5.46 -1.39 6.17
C HIS A 60 6.86 -1.45 6.82
N GLY A 61 7.10 -0.58 7.80
CA GLY A 61 8.40 -0.47 8.48
C GLY A 61 9.50 0.19 7.65
N ARG A 62 9.24 0.54 6.38
CA ARG A 62 10.15 1.33 5.54
C ARG A 62 9.41 2.54 5.00
N GLN A 63 10.07 3.69 4.96
CA GLN A 63 9.46 4.92 4.46
C GLN A 63 9.58 5.01 2.92
N MET A 64 9.22 3.91 2.25
CA MET A 64 9.35 3.71 0.81
C MET A 64 8.06 3.12 0.24
N ALA A 65 7.56 3.74 -0.83
CA ALA A 65 6.44 3.26 -1.62
C ALA A 65 6.91 2.86 -3.01
N SER A 66 6.28 1.83 -3.58
CA SER A 66 6.50 1.41 -4.95
C SER A 66 5.18 1.42 -5.71
N GLY A 67 5.25 1.71 -6.99
CA GLY A 67 4.06 1.81 -7.81
C GLY A 67 4.32 1.68 -9.29
N ILE A 68 3.21 1.54 -10.01
CA ILE A 68 3.15 1.48 -11.46
C ILE A 68 2.21 2.60 -11.90
N ALA A 69 2.72 3.47 -12.76
CA ALA A 69 1.96 4.51 -13.43
C ALA A 69 1.90 4.23 -14.93
N ARG A 70 0.82 4.63 -15.56
CA ARG A 70 0.61 4.57 -17.00
C ARG A 70 0.42 5.98 -17.50
N THR A 71 1.15 6.35 -18.56
CA THR A 71 1.01 7.64 -19.22
C THR A 71 0.43 7.45 -20.61
N TYR A 72 -0.49 8.34 -20.97
CA TYR A 72 -1.24 8.31 -22.23
C TYR A 72 -0.99 9.56 -23.06
N SER A 73 -1.17 9.45 -24.38
CA SER A 73 -1.01 10.59 -25.29
C SER A 73 -2.24 11.49 -25.34
N SER A 74 -3.44 10.93 -25.13
CA SER A 74 -4.71 11.69 -25.14
C SER A 74 -5.66 11.24 -24.03
N ARG A 75 -6.60 12.12 -23.66
CA ARG A 75 -7.64 11.80 -22.67
C ARG A 75 -8.61 10.72 -23.16
N GLU A 76 -8.95 10.71 -24.44
CA GLU A 76 -9.84 9.70 -25.03
C GLU A 76 -9.27 8.27 -24.89
N GLN A 77 -7.96 8.11 -25.11
CA GLN A 77 -7.29 6.82 -24.92
C GLN A 77 -7.32 6.38 -23.47
N LEU A 78 -7.09 7.32 -22.55
CA LEU A 78 -7.13 7.08 -21.12
C LEU A 78 -8.54 6.65 -20.67
N GLU A 79 -9.60 7.31 -21.15
CA GLU A 79 -10.99 6.97 -20.81
C GLU A 79 -11.49 5.68 -21.47
N GLY A 80 -10.98 5.36 -22.67
CA GLY A 80 -11.33 4.13 -23.40
C GLY A 80 -10.60 2.88 -22.90
N LEU A 81 -9.37 3.02 -22.41
CA LEU A 81 -8.53 1.88 -21.99
C LEU A 81 -8.59 1.60 -20.49
N GLU A 82 -8.69 2.64 -19.65
CA GLU A 82 -8.70 2.46 -18.21
C GLU A 82 -10.13 2.34 -17.66
N PRO A 83 -10.35 1.46 -16.66
CA PRO A 83 -11.64 1.38 -16.01
C PRO A 83 -11.93 2.64 -15.19
N LYS A 84 -13.21 3.04 -15.17
CA LYS A 84 -13.71 4.28 -14.53
C LYS A 84 -13.27 4.46 -13.07
N PHE A 85 -13.07 3.37 -12.31
CA PHE A 85 -12.67 3.45 -10.90
C PHE A 85 -11.22 3.93 -10.71
N LEU A 86 -10.31 3.67 -11.67
CA LEU A 86 -8.94 4.19 -11.62
C LEU A 86 -8.91 5.69 -11.88
N LEU A 87 -9.75 6.16 -12.81
CA LEU A 87 -9.90 7.58 -13.13
C LEU A 87 -10.44 8.36 -11.93
N GLN A 88 -11.47 7.83 -11.27
CA GLN A 88 -12.05 8.44 -10.08
C GLN A 88 -11.10 8.51 -8.89
N ARG A 89 -10.16 7.56 -8.77
CA ARG A 89 -9.14 7.56 -7.71
C ARG A 89 -7.96 8.50 -8.01
N GLY A 90 -7.69 8.71 -9.30
CA GLY A 90 -6.62 9.59 -9.77
C GLY A 90 -7.01 11.06 -9.78
N MET A 91 -8.28 11.39 -10.08
CA MET A 91 -8.74 12.77 -10.12
C MET A 91 -8.92 13.38 -8.72
N PRO A 92 -8.65 14.69 -8.54
CA PRO A 92 -9.06 15.38 -7.34
C PRO A 92 -10.58 15.22 -7.23
N LYS A 93 -11.01 14.70 -6.09
CA LYS A 93 -12.41 14.42 -5.83
C LYS A 93 -13.13 15.77 -5.71
N GLU A 94 -13.59 16.33 -6.82
CA GLU A 94 -14.70 17.27 -6.75
C GLU A 94 -15.84 16.53 -6.06
N ALA A 95 -16.34 17.15 -5.00
CA ALA A 95 -17.35 16.61 -4.12
C ALA A 95 -18.58 16.17 -4.94
N LYS A 96 -18.65 14.88 -5.28
CA LYS A 96 -19.94 14.27 -5.55
C LYS A 96 -20.71 14.32 -4.22
N PRO A 97 -21.89 14.96 -4.20
CA PRO A 97 -22.67 15.12 -2.98
C PRO A 97 -22.96 13.75 -2.39
N GLU A 98 -22.88 13.69 -1.06
CA GLU A 98 -23.29 12.55 -0.26
C GLU A 98 -24.66 12.07 -0.75
N LYS A 99 -24.73 10.82 -1.22
CA LYS A 99 -26.01 10.11 -1.18
C LYS A 99 -26.25 9.69 0.27
N PRO A 100 -27.46 9.90 0.82
CA PRO A 100 -27.65 10.07 2.26
C PRO A 100 -27.50 8.75 3.03
N LYS A 101 -26.93 8.85 4.24
CA LYS A 101 -27.22 7.92 5.33
C LYS A 101 -28.53 8.34 5.99
N GLU A 102 -29.58 7.55 5.81
CA GLU A 102 -30.80 7.47 6.64
C GLU A 102 -31.61 6.28 6.09
N GLU A 103 -32.23 5.36 6.83
CA GLU A 103 -32.28 5.07 8.26
C GLU A 103 -33.00 3.70 8.36
N MET A 104 -32.50 2.79 9.19
CA MET A 104 -33.36 1.79 9.83
C MET A 104 -32.86 1.61 11.26
N LYS A 105 -33.20 2.60 12.11
CA LYS A 105 -33.52 2.38 13.53
C LYS A 105 -34.82 1.55 13.56
N ALA A 106 -35.11 0.63 14.48
CA ALA A 106 -34.94 0.73 15.92
C ALA A 106 -34.89 -0.64 16.62
N LYS A 107 -34.18 -0.63 17.76
CA LYS A 107 -34.18 -1.54 18.94
C LYS A 107 -35.60 -1.73 19.54
N PRO A 108 -35.88 -2.74 20.41
CA PRO A 108 -35.32 -2.87 21.78
C PRO A 108 -35.06 -4.36 22.16
N GLU A 109 -34.55 -4.84 23.31
CA GLU A 109 -33.92 -4.37 24.55
C GLU A 109 -33.29 -5.62 25.23
N LYS A 110 -32.38 -5.39 26.19
CA LYS A 110 -31.63 -6.36 27.03
C LYS A 110 -32.51 -6.83 28.22
N PRO A 111 -32.18 -7.93 28.95
CA PRO A 111 -31.22 -7.84 30.09
C PRO A 111 -30.30 -9.09 30.18
N GLU A 112 -28.98 -9.01 30.45
CA GLU A 112 -28.28 -8.87 31.75
C GLU A 112 -28.66 -9.83 32.89
N GLU A 113 -27.79 -10.81 33.16
CA GLU A 113 -27.25 -11.21 34.49
C GLU A 113 -26.02 -12.10 34.21
N LYS A 114 -24.74 -11.72 34.39
CA LYS A 114 -23.92 -11.27 35.54
C LYS A 114 -23.52 -12.42 36.49
N VAL A 115 -22.23 -12.43 36.85
CA VAL A 115 -21.60 -12.99 38.08
C VAL A 115 -21.14 -14.48 37.99
N GLU A 116 -19.94 -14.97 38.34
CA GLU A 116 -18.64 -14.46 38.85
C GLU A 116 -17.53 -15.54 38.65
N LYS A 117 -16.24 -15.14 38.77
CA LYS A 117 -14.99 -15.97 38.86
C LYS A 117 -14.89 -16.70 40.25
N PRO A 118 -13.78 -17.36 40.74
CA PRO A 118 -12.39 -17.56 40.25
C PRO A 118 -11.66 -18.91 40.60
N LYS A 119 -10.35 -19.01 40.27
CA LYS A 119 -9.25 -19.90 40.79
C LYS A 119 -9.26 -21.37 40.30
N GLU A 120 -8.16 -22.06 39.95
CA GLU A 120 -6.83 -22.18 40.58
C GLU A 120 -5.80 -22.82 39.59
N LYS A 121 -4.51 -22.46 39.66
CA LYS A 121 -3.32 -23.27 39.23
C LYS A 121 -2.90 -24.16 40.44
N PRO A 122 -1.99 -25.19 40.42
CA PRO A 122 -0.92 -25.59 39.46
C PRO A 122 -0.85 -27.14 39.23
N LYS A 123 -0.01 -27.77 38.40
CA LYS A 123 1.39 -28.27 38.59
C LYS A 123 1.69 -29.30 37.47
N GLU A 124 2.78 -29.18 36.71
CA GLU A 124 4.06 -29.93 36.81
C GLU A 124 4.06 -31.40 36.35
N GLU A 125 4.68 -31.69 35.19
CA GLU A 125 5.68 -32.76 34.93
C GLU A 125 6.24 -32.52 33.50
N LYS A 126 7.48 -32.04 33.29
CA LYS A 126 8.75 -32.79 33.19
C LYS A 126 8.57 -34.08 32.37
N VAL A 127 9.26 -34.31 31.24
CA VAL A 127 10.70 -34.62 31.17
C VAL A 127 11.31 -34.30 29.79
N GLU A 128 12.55 -33.80 29.87
CA GLU A 128 13.68 -33.71 28.94
C GLU A 128 13.72 -34.80 27.83
N THR A 129 14.36 -34.64 26.66
CA THR A 129 15.83 -34.65 26.54
C THR A 129 16.26 -34.33 25.10
N LYS A 130 17.24 -33.42 24.99
CA LYS A 130 18.38 -33.26 24.03
C LYS A 130 18.16 -33.62 22.53
N GLU A 131 18.64 -32.84 21.55
CA GLU A 131 20.07 -32.58 21.33
C GLU A 131 20.29 -31.43 20.31
N LYS A 132 21.14 -30.46 20.68
CA LYS A 132 22.00 -29.63 19.80
C LYS A 132 23.44 -30.09 20.11
N PRO A 133 24.48 -29.93 19.25
CA PRO A 133 24.84 -28.67 18.60
C PRO A 133 25.45 -28.85 17.17
N SER A 134 25.71 -27.83 16.37
CA SER A 134 26.92 -27.00 16.48
C SER A 134 27.00 -26.01 15.32
N GLU A 135 27.49 -24.81 15.62
CA GLU A 135 27.81 -23.71 14.72
C GLU A 135 29.20 -23.18 15.12
N ALA A 136 30.00 -22.82 14.11
CA ALA A 136 31.25 -22.03 14.10
C ALA A 136 32.45 -22.60 14.90
N ASP A 137 33.59 -22.91 14.29
CA ASP A 137 34.58 -22.06 13.56
C ASP A 137 35.33 -21.07 14.47
N ASP A 138 36.58 -20.81 14.10
CA ASP A 138 37.65 -20.09 14.84
C ASP A 138 38.37 -20.94 15.90
N GLY A 139 39.68 -21.18 15.87
CA GLY A 139 40.78 -20.55 15.17
C GLY A 139 42.03 -20.75 16.03
N GLY A 140 43.19 -20.96 15.42
CA GLY A 140 44.47 -20.56 16.03
C GLY A 140 45.33 -21.63 16.74
N LYS A 141 46.39 -22.01 16.02
CA LYS A 141 47.78 -21.65 16.34
C LYS A 141 48.59 -22.49 17.36
N GLU A 142 49.57 -23.19 16.76
CA GLU A 142 50.98 -23.42 17.17
C GLU A 142 51.33 -24.09 18.52
N GLY A 143 52.28 -25.04 18.41
CA GLY A 143 53.00 -25.66 19.51
C GLY A 143 53.69 -26.95 19.08
#